data_AF-A0A6V7LRH0-F1
#
_entry.id   AF-A0A6V7LRH0-F1
#
_cell.length_a   1.000
_cell.length_b   1.000
_cell.length_c   1.000
_cell.angle_alpha   90.00
_cell.angle_beta   90.00
_cell.angle_gamma   90.00
#
_symmetry.space_group_name_H-M   'P 1'
#
loop_
_entity.id
_entity.type
_entity.pdbx_description
1 polymer ?
#
loop_
_entity_poly.entity_id
_entity_poly.type
_entity_poly.pdbx_seq_one_letter_code
_entity_poly.pdbx_strand_id
1 'polypeptide(L)' 'KRLGYMQMKLGLITILSKYEVSPAKETTIPVRIHPKAVFTTPDGVYLKTKLIN' A
#
# COMPACT_ATOMS: atom_id res chain seq x y z
N LYS A 1 -11.94 -8.05 -15.49
CA LYS A 1 -12.01 -8.22 -14.01
C LYS A 1 -11.11 -9.35 -13.45
N ARG A 2 -10.62 -10.34 -14.23
CA ARG A 2 -9.68 -11.38 -13.73
C ARG A 2 -8.23 -10.89 -13.60
N LEU A 3 -7.73 -10.17 -14.60
CA LEU A 3 -6.33 -9.74 -14.64
C LEU A 3 -5.94 -8.86 -13.45
N GLY A 4 -6.69 -7.78 -13.18
CA GLY A 4 -6.39 -6.88 -12.05
C GLY A 4 -6.45 -7.57 -10.68
N TYR A 5 -7.37 -8.53 -10.50
CA TYR A 5 -7.45 -9.30 -9.26
C TYR A 5 -6.23 -10.21 -9.06
N MET A 6 -5.82 -10.90 -10.12
CA MET A 6 -4.62 -11.73 -10.10
C MET A 6 -3.35 -10.90 -9.90
N GLN A 7 -3.24 -9.76 -10.59
CA GLN A 7 -2.12 -8.81 -10.43
C GLN A 7 -2.01 -8.28 -9.00
N MET A 8 -3.13 -7.88 -8.38
CA MET A 8 -3.13 -7.39 -7.00
C MET A 8 -2.76 -8.48 -6.00
N LYS A 9 -3.31 -9.68 -6.13
CA LYS A 9 -2.94 -10.81 -5.25
C LYS A 9 -1.46 -11.16 -5.36
N LEU A 10 -0.95 -11.30 -6.58
CA LEU A 10 0.45 -11.63 -6.81
C LEU A 10 1.38 -10.54 -6.27
N GLY A 11 1.05 -9.28 -6.51
CA GLY A 11 1.80 -8.14 -6.00
C GLY A 11 1.87 -8.12 -4.47
N LEU A 12 0.74 -8.30 -3.79
CA LEU A 12 0.68 -8.35 -2.33
C LEU A 12 1.46 -9.54 -1.76
N ILE A 13 1.29 -10.74 -2.30
CA ILE A 13 2.03 -11.93 -1.85
C ILE A 13 3.54 -11.74 -2.03
N THR A 14 3.97 -11.16 -3.15
CA THR A 14 5.39 -10.95 -3.45
C THR A 14 6.05 -9.99 -2.46
N ILE A 15 5.34 -8.93 -2.05
CA ILE A 15 5.83 -7.95 -1.06
C ILE A 15 5.79 -8.56 0.35
N LEU A 16 4.62 -9.07 0.76
CA LEU A 16 4.38 -9.52 2.14
C LEU A 16 5.11 -10.82 2.51
N SER A 17 5.50 -11.64 1.54
CA SER A 17 6.34 -12.83 1.78
C SER A 17 7.80 -12.50 2.09
N LYS A 18 8.26 -11.28 1.78
CA LYS A 18 9.66 -10.87 1.91
C LYS A 18 9.84 -9.72 2.89
N TYR A 19 8.80 -8.92 3.09
CA TYR A 19 8.88 -7.69 3.87
C TYR A 19 7.76 -7.58 4.88
N GLU A 20 8.13 -7.23 6.11
CA GLU A 20 7.24 -6.67 7.09
C GLU A 20 7.04 -5.18 6.74
N VAL A 21 5.79 -4.74 6.67
CA VAL A 21 5.42 -3.40 6.21
C VAL A 21 4.71 -2.65 7.34
N SER A 22 5.18 -1.45 7.66
CA SER A 22 4.61 -0.60 8.71
C SER A 22 4.49 0.85 8.27
N PRO A 23 3.62 1.67 8.90
CA PRO A 23 3.52 3.09 8.58
C PRO A 23 4.85 3.83 8.83
N ALA A 24 5.28 4.64 7.86
CA ALA A 24 6.39 5.57 8.06
C ALA A 24 5.94 6.78 8.89
N LYS A 25 6.90 7.60 9.36
CA LYS A 25 6.59 8.77 10.22
C LYS A 25 5.79 9.84 9.46
N GLU A 26 5.93 9.83 8.15
CA GLU A 26 5.34 10.74 7.18
C GLU A 26 3.89 10.35 6.83
N THR A 27 3.47 9.12 7.17
CA THR A 27 2.09 8.67 6.92
C THR A 27 1.15 9.32 7.91
N THR A 28 0.17 10.06 7.38
CA THR A 28 -0.90 10.64 8.19
C THR A 28 -1.86 9.54 8.63
N ILE A 29 -2.06 9.42 9.95
CA ILE A 29 -2.99 8.48 10.56
C ILE A 29 -4.01 9.31 11.37
N PRO A 30 -5.32 9.19 11.11
CA PRO A 30 -5.95 8.34 10.09
C PRO A 30 -5.67 8.82 8.66
N VAL A 31 -5.68 7.88 7.71
CA VAL A 31 -5.45 8.16 6.29
C VAL A 31 -6.55 9.07 5.76
N ARG A 32 -6.15 10.15 5.07
CA ARG A 32 -7.06 11.10 4.42
C ARG A 32 -7.15 10.83 2.92
N ILE A 33 -8.36 10.83 2.38
CA ILE A 33 -8.60 10.69 0.94
C ILE A 33 -8.49 12.05 0.28
N HIS A 34 -7.79 12.10 -0.85
CA HIS A 34 -7.60 13.31 -1.62
C HIS A 34 -8.94 13.76 -2.24
N PRO A 35 -9.51 14.91 -1.85
CA PRO A 35 -10.87 15.30 -2.20
C PRO A 35 -11.05 15.61 -3.70
N LYS A 36 -9.96 15.86 -4.43
CA LYS A 36 -9.98 16.20 -5.85
C LYS A 36 -9.44 15.09 -6.76
N ALA A 37 -9.17 13.91 -6.21
CA ALA A 37 -8.64 12.80 -7.01
C ALA A 37 -9.74 12.18 -7.86
N VAL A 38 -9.39 11.79 -9.09
CA VAL A 38 -10.30 11.07 -10.02
C VAL A 38 -10.68 9.68 -9.48
N PHE A 39 -9.77 9.08 -8.72
CA PHE A 39 -9.96 7.80 -8.04
C PHE A 39 -9.85 7.98 -6.53
N THR A 40 -10.27 6.98 -5.76
CA THR A 40 -10.10 6.95 -4.31
C THR A 40 -8.61 6.82 -3.96
N THR A 41 -7.92 7.96 -3.92
CA THR A 41 -6.47 8.06 -3.70
C THR A 41 -6.23 8.76 -2.36
N PRO A 42 -5.35 8.23 -1.50
CA PRO A 42 -4.95 8.91 -0.27
C PRO A 42 -4.05 10.12 -0.57
N ASP A 43 -4.03 11.13 0.31
CA ASP A 43 -3.13 12.30 0.19
C ASP A 43 -1.64 11.90 0.23
N GLY A 44 -1.32 10.80 0.90
CA GLY A 44 0.01 10.20 0.92
C GLY A 44 0.07 8.98 1.84
N VAL A 45 0.71 7.89 1.38
CA VAL A 45 0.96 6.69 2.17
C VAL A 45 2.41 6.28 1.99
N TYR A 46 3.21 6.53 3.03
CA TYR A 46 4.61 6.20 3.11
C TYR A 46 4.79 4.98 4.02
N LEU A 47 5.43 3.93 3.52
CA LEU A 47 5.59 2.68 4.25
C LEU A 47 7.07 2.41 4.47
N LYS A 48 7.39 1.90 5.66
CA LYS A 48 8.69 1.33 5.97
C LYS A 48 8.63 -0.16 5.71
N THR A 49 9.68 -0.69 5.10
CA THR A 49 9.84 -2.12 4.86
C THR A 49 11.01 -2.66 5.67
N LYS A 50 10.84 -3.84 6.23
CA LYS A 50 11.89 -4.60 6.91
C LYS A 50 11.90 -6.01 6.34
N LEU A 51 13.07 -6.52 5.96
CA LEU A 51 13.18 -7.86 5.40
C LEU A 51 12.80 -8.91 6.44
N ILE A 52 11.99 -9.88 6.05
CA ILE A 52 11.66 -11.07 6.84
C ILE A 52 12.70 -12.12 6.44
N ASN A 53 13.57 -12.50 7.37
CA ASN A 53 14.53 -13.61 7.20
C ASN A 53 13.81 -14.96 7.28
#